data_AF-A0A917Z991-F1
#
_entry.id   AF-A0A917Z991-F1
#
_cell.length_a   1.000
_cell.length_b   1.000
_cell.length_c   1.000
_cell.angle_alpha   90.00
_cell.angle_beta   90.00
_cell.angle_gamma   90.00
#
_symmetry.space_group_name_H-M   'P 1'
#
loop_
_entity.id
_entity.type
_entity.pdbx_description
1 polymer ?
#
loop_
_entity_poly.entity_id
_entity_poly.type
_entity_poly.pdbx_seq_one_letter_code
_entity_poly.pdbx_strand_id
1 'polypeptide(L)' 'MPESLPVIRYRCCTCNGTGIDTDNARCHDCDGTGIDNNGA' A
#
# COMPACT_ATOMS: atom_id res chain seq x y z
N MET A 1 -2.60 -23.76 -15.76
CA MET A 1 -1.81 -22.87 -14.89
C MET A 1 -2.73 -21.70 -14.57
N PRO A 2 -3.27 -21.52 -13.36
CA PRO A 2 -4.04 -20.31 -13.09
C PRO A 2 -3.04 -19.16 -13.11
N GLU A 3 -3.20 -18.28 -14.10
CA GLU A 3 -2.44 -17.05 -14.20
C GLU A 3 -2.78 -16.22 -12.96
N SER A 4 -1.85 -16.14 -12.02
CA SER A 4 -1.93 -15.21 -10.91
C SER A 4 -1.92 -13.81 -11.52
N LEU A 5 -3.12 -13.26 -11.76
CA LEU A 5 -3.33 -11.87 -12.14
C LEU A 5 -2.42 -11.04 -11.24
N PRO A 6 -1.57 -10.15 -11.80
CA PRO A 6 -0.76 -9.29 -10.97
C PRO A 6 -1.73 -8.53 -10.09
N VAL A 7 -1.71 -8.81 -8.79
CA VAL A 7 -2.43 -8.01 -7.81
C VAL A 7 -1.85 -6.61 -8.01
N ILE A 8 -2.60 -5.73 -8.67
CA ILE A 8 -2.16 -4.36 -8.92
C ILE A 8 -2.21 -3.68 -7.56
N ARG A 9 -1.12 -3.84 -6.82
CA ARG A 9 -0.87 -3.20 -5.54
C ARG A 9 -0.53 -1.76 -5.85
N TYR A 10 -1.53 -0.89 -5.80
CA TYR A 10 -1.26 0.54 -5.90
C TYR A 10 -0.43 0.95 -4.69
N ARG A 11 0.57 1.80 -4.91
CA ARG A 11 1.31 2.37 -3.79
C ARG A 11 0.35 3.23 -3.00
N CYS A 12 0.39 3.10 -1.68
CA CYS A 12 -0.37 4.00 -0.82
C CYS A 12 0.03 5.45 -1.13
N CYS A 13 -0.96 6.25 -1.54
CA CYS A 13 -0.77 7.65 -1.91
C CYS A 13 -0.29 8.49 -0.73
N THR A 14 -0.75 8.15 0.49
CA THR A 14 -0.45 8.87 1.72
C THR A 14 1.04 8.75 2.10
N CYS A 15 1.56 7.53 2.10
CA CYS A 15 2.98 7.28 2.42
C CYS A 15 3.86 7.06 1.19
N ASN A 16 3.36 7.27 -0.04
CA ASN A 16 4.09 7.01 -1.29
C ASN A 16 4.77 5.63 -1.40
N GLY A 17 4.19 4.60 -0.77
CA GLY A 17 4.81 3.27 -0.77
C GLY A 17 5.76 2.95 0.37
N THR A 18 6.07 3.89 1.28
CA THR A 18 7.02 3.66 2.36
C THR A 18 6.44 2.87 3.54
N GLY A 19 5.12 2.91 3.72
CA GLY A 19 4.45 2.39 4.92
C GLY A 19 4.65 3.28 6.16
N ILE A 20 5.24 4.46 6.00
CA ILE A 20 5.57 5.36 7.10
C ILE A 20 4.98 6.74 6.81
N ASP A 21 4.27 7.28 7.79
CA ASP A 21 3.68 8.61 7.75
C ASP A 21 4.71 9.72 7.99
N THR A 22 4.33 10.98 7.80
CA THR A 22 5.21 12.15 8.01
C THR A 22 5.76 12.25 9.43
N ASP A 23 5.06 11.71 10.42
CA ASP A 23 5.48 11.69 11.83
C ASP A 23 6.44 10.53 12.16
N ASN A 24 6.98 9.85 11.14
CA ASN A 24 7.74 8.60 11.27
C ASN A 24 6.95 7.49 12.01
N ALA A 25 5.64 7.64 12.05
CA ALA A 25 4.70 6.66 12.57
C ALA A 25 4.28 5.68 11.46
N ARG A 26 3.75 4.53 11.84
CA ARG A 26 3.17 3.57 10.90
C ARG A 26 2.04 4.27 10.12
N CYS A 27 2.11 4.26 8.79
CA CYS A 27 1.09 4.89 7.96
C CYS A 27 -0.28 4.28 8.25
N HIS A 28 -1.24 5.12 8.66
CA HIS A 28 -2.56 4.67 9.10
C HIS A 28 -3.39 4.11 7.93
N ASP A 29 -3.27 4.75 6.76
CA ASP A 29 -4.08 4.46 5.57
C ASP A 29 -3.77 3.10 4.94
N CYS A 30 -2.50 2.69 4.95
CA CYS A 30 -2.09 1.37 4.47
C CYS A 30 -1.70 0.40 5.60
N ASP A 31 -1.97 0.78 6.85
CA ASP A 31 -1.52 0.06 8.05
C ASP A 31 -0.04 -0.37 7.96
N GLY A 32 0.84 0.53 7.52
CA GLY A 32 2.28 0.30 7.40
C GLY A 32 2.72 -0.63 6.27
N THR A 33 1.83 -1.10 5.42
CA THR A 33 2.18 -2.02 4.32
C THR A 33 2.80 -1.30 3.12
N GLY A 34 2.64 0.02 3.04
CA GLY A 34 3.02 0.83 1.87
C GLY A 34 2.15 0.59 0.65
N ILE A 35 1.13 -0.27 0.76
CA ILE A 35 0.33 -0.70 -0.37
C ILE A 35 -1.11 -0.31 -0.08
N ASP A 36 -1.70 0.45 -0.99
CA ASP A 36 -3.13 0.62 -1.02
C ASP A 36 -3.74 -0.63 -1.65
N ASN A 37 -4.31 -1.48 -0.79
CA ASN A 37 -5.10 -2.63 -1.24
C ASN A 37 -6.54 -2.24 -1.57
N ASN A 38 -6.90 -0.96 -1.53
CA ASN A 38 -8.17 -0.43 -2.02
C ASN A 38 -8.16 -0.37 -3.57
N GLY A 39 -7.83 -1.49 -4.20
CA GLY A 39 -8.06 -1.73 -5.62
C GLY A 39 -9.51 -2.12 -5.85
N ALA A 40 -10.44 -1.16 -5.79
CA ALA A 40 -11.78 -1.22 -6.38
C ALA A 40 -12.45 0.17 -6.36
#